data_AF-A0A2V2CNL4-F1
#
_entry.id   AF-A0A2V2CNL4-F1
#
_cell.length_a   1.000
_cell.length_b   1.000
_cell.length_c   1.000
_cell.angle_alpha   90.00
_cell.angle_beta   90.00
_cell.angle_gamma   90.00
#
_symmetry.space_group_name_H-M   'P 1'
#
loop_
_entity.id
_entity.type
_entity.pdbx_description
1 polymer ?
#
loop_
_entity_poly.entity_id
_entity_poly.type
_entity_poly.pdbx_seq_one_letter_code
_entity_poly.pdbx_strand_id
1 'polypeptide(L)'
;MENKNTEVIKIDRMRIDPAAIQYCAEVLRNGGLVCFPTETVYGLGANALRADAVDKIYKAKGRPADNPLIVHISSCKMLDLVTEC
;
A
#
# COMPACT_ATOMS: atom_id res chain seq x y z
N MET A 1 12.60 -19.46 -3.37
CA MET A 1 11.16 -19.21 -3.11
C MET A 1 11.10 -18.21 -1.98
N GLU A 2 10.59 -17.00 -2.23
CA GLU A 2 10.52 -15.94 -1.23
C GLU A 2 9.43 -16.29 -0.21
N ASN A 3 9.77 -16.39 1.08
CA ASN A 3 8.82 -16.70 2.14
C ASN A 3 7.76 -15.59 2.20
N LYS A 4 6.57 -15.85 1.66
CA LYS A 4 5.42 -14.93 1.75
C LYS A 4 4.77 -15.12 3.12
N ASN A 5 5.26 -14.42 4.13
CA ASN A 5 4.59 -14.32 5.42
C ASN A 5 3.47 -13.29 5.29
N THR A 6 2.21 -13.74 5.25
CA THR A 6 1.04 -12.86 5.17
C THR A 6 0.31 -12.89 6.50
N GLU A 7 0.23 -11.73 7.15
CA GLU A 7 -0.54 -11.56 8.37
C GLU A 7 -1.92 -10.99 8.05
N VAL A 8 -2.97 -11.55 8.66
CA VAL A 8 -4.35 -11.10 8.46
C VAL A 8 -4.82 -10.39 9.73
N ILE A 9 -5.04 -9.09 9.62
CA ILE A 9 -5.53 -8.24 10.71
C ILE A 9 -6.99 -7.91 10.46
N LYS A 10 -7.86 -8.29 11.40
CA LYS A 10 -9.29 -7.98 11.33
C LYS A 10 -9.52 -6.56 11.85
N ILE A 11 -10.09 -5.70 11.00
CA ILE A 11 -10.48 -4.33 11.37
C ILE A 11 -12.00 -4.22 11.35
N ASP A 12 -12.57 -3.69 12.42
CA ASP A 12 -13.96 -3.27 12.47
C ASP A 12 -14.07 -1.82 11.96
N ARG A 13 -14.89 -1.60 10.93
CA ARG A 13 -15.10 -0.26 10.36
C ARG A 13 -15.74 0.71 11.35
N MET A 14 -16.54 0.21 12.29
CA MET A 14 -17.18 1.01 13.34
C MET A 14 -16.22 1.31 14.50
N ARG A 15 -15.13 0.53 14.61
CA ARG A 15 -14.13 0.66 15.66
C ARG A 15 -12.74 0.31 15.12
N ILE A 16 -12.11 1.29 14.50
CA ILE A 16 -10.76 1.14 13.99
C ILE A 16 -9.77 1.12 15.17
N ASP A 17 -8.94 0.09 15.23
CA ASP A 17 -7.83 0.01 16.18
C ASP A 17 -6.62 0.82 15.64
N PRO A 18 -6.22 1.92 16.31
CA PRO A 18 -5.08 2.72 15.87
C PRO A 18 -3.76 1.95 15.85
N ALA A 19 -3.57 0.96 16.74
CA ALA A 19 -2.34 0.17 16.78
C ALA A 19 -2.22 -0.73 15.55
N ALA A 20 -3.33 -1.32 15.10
CA ALA A 20 -3.38 -2.09 13.86
C ALA A 20 -3.06 -1.22 12.64
N ILE A 21 -3.62 0.00 12.56
CA ILE A 21 -3.32 0.94 11.46
C ILE A 21 -1.84 1.34 11.50
N GLN A 22 -1.31 1.65 12.67
CA GLN A 22 0.09 2.02 12.86
C GLN A 22 1.03 0.89 12.41
N TYR A 23 0.74 -0.35 12.78
CA TYR A 23 1.50 -1.52 12.33
C TYR A 23 1.51 -1.65 10.80
N CYS A 24 0.35 -1.56 10.15
CA CYS A 24 0.26 -1.56 8.67
C CYS A 24 1.06 -0.41 8.04
N ALA A 25 1.04 0.77 8.66
CA ALA A 25 1.82 1.91 8.18
C ALA A 25 3.33 1.66 8.31
N GLU A 26 3.79 0.96 9.35
CA GLU A 26 5.19 0.54 9.51
C GLU A 26 5.60 -0.49 8.45
N VAL A 27 4.73 -1.46 8.15
CA VAL A 27 4.96 -2.40 7.04
C VAL A 27 5.20 -1.64 5.73
N LEU A 28 4.35 -0.65 5.40
CA LEU A 28 4.53 0.18 4.20
C LEU A 28 5.84 1.00 4.24
N ARG A 29 6.15 1.63 5.38
CA ARG A 29 7.40 2.41 5.56
C ARG A 29 8.65 1.56 5.38
N ASN A 30 8.60 0.30 5.80
CA ASN A 30 9.70 -0.67 5.65
C ASN A 30 9.73 -1.35 4.27
N GLY A 31 8.94 -0.88 3.30
CA GLY A 31 8.91 -1.41 1.93
C GLY A 31 8.17 -2.75 1.80
N GLY A 32 7.33 -3.10 2.78
CA GLY A 32 6.37 -4.19 2.70
C GLY A 32 5.11 -3.81 1.91
N LEU A 33 4.21 -4.78 1.77
CA LEU A 33 2.93 -4.62 1.09
C LEU A 33 1.78 -4.73 2.07
N VAL A 34 0.72 -3.94 1.86
CA VAL A 34 -0.52 -4.02 2.64
C VAL A 34 -1.70 -4.14 1.71
N CYS A 35 -2.53 -5.16 1.91
CA CYS A 35 -3.84 -5.26 1.27
C CYS A 35 -4.88 -4.60 2.18
N PHE A 36 -5.63 -3.63 1.68
CA PHE A 36 -6.59 -2.87 2.48
C PHE A 36 -7.89 -2.60 1.71
N PRO A 37 -9.05 -2.51 2.40
CA PRO A 37 -10.32 -2.20 1.77
C PRO A 37 -10.41 -0.72 1.37
N THR A 38 -11.03 -0.44 0.22
CA THR A 38 -11.53 0.91 -0.13
C THR A 38 -13.06 0.88 -0.29
N GLU A 39 -13.67 2.00 -0.66
CA GLU A 39 -15.10 2.08 -0.97
C GLU A 39 -15.49 1.28 -2.22
N THR A 40 -14.55 1.01 -3.13
CA THR A 40 -14.77 0.33 -4.40
C THR A 40 -14.26 -1.10 -4.41
N VAL A 41 -12.97 -1.31 -4.13
CA VAL A 41 -12.29 -2.61 -4.23
C VAL A 41 -11.18 -2.74 -3.20
N TYR A 42 -10.61 -3.93 -3.02
CA TYR A 42 -9.38 -4.06 -2.24
C TYR A 42 -8.18 -3.52 -3.01
N GLY A 43 -7.43 -2.63 -2.36
CA GLY A 43 -6.14 -2.15 -2.83
C GLY A 43 -5.01 -3.03 -2.31
N LEU A 44 -3.97 -3.23 -3.12
CA LEU A 44 -2.66 -3.70 -2.66
C LEU A 44 -1.71 -2.52 -2.75
N GLY A 45 -1.33 -1.99 -1.60
CA GLY A 45 -0.48 -0.81 -1.49
C GLY A 45 0.96 -1.13 -1.13
N ALA A 46 1.82 -0.19 -1.49
CA ALA A 46 3.23 -0.07 -1.15
C ALA A 46 3.54 1.41 -0.97
N ASN A 47 4.71 1.73 -0.43
CA ASN A 47 5.18 3.12 -0.41
C ASN A 47 5.48 3.60 -1.85
N ALA A 48 4.73 4.58 -2.34
CA ALA A 48 4.85 5.09 -3.71
C ALA A 48 6.19 5.79 -4.00
N LEU A 49 6.88 6.29 -2.97
CA LEU A 49 8.18 6.96 -3.10
C LEU A 49 9.36 5.96 -3.10
N ARG A 50 9.07 4.66 -3.12
CA ARG A 50 10.06 3.58 -3.04
C ARG A 50 9.91 2.61 -4.21
N ALA A 51 10.79 2.72 -5.19
CA ALA A 51 10.78 1.87 -6.38
C ALA A 51 10.84 0.37 -6.03
N ASP A 52 11.66 -0.01 -5.04
CA ASP A 52 11.79 -1.39 -4.56
C ASP A 52 10.48 -1.97 -3.98
N ALA A 53 9.67 -1.12 -3.34
CA ALA A 53 8.38 -1.51 -2.79
C ALA A 53 7.31 -1.59 -3.91
N VAL A 54 7.34 -0.66 -4.86
CA VAL A 54 6.46 -0.65 -6.03
C VAL A 54 6.67 -1.89 -6.91
N ASP A 55 7.92 -2.31 -7.14
CA ASP A 55 8.24 -3.53 -7.87
C ASP A 55 7.60 -4.78 -7.27
N LYS A 56 7.46 -4.82 -5.94
CA LYS A 56 6.77 -5.93 -5.26
C LYS A 56 5.29 -5.97 -5.59
N ILE A 57 4.62 -4.84 -5.87
CA ILE A 57 3.21 -4.83 -6.35
C ILE A 57 3.12 -5.51 -7.72
N TYR A 58 3.98 -5.13 -8.66
CA TYR A 58 3.99 -5.71 -10.01
C TYR A 58 4.23 -7.22 -9.95
N LYS A 59 5.23 -7.66 -9.17
CA LYS A 59 5.53 -9.08 -8.94
C LYS A 59 4.37 -9.82 -8.28
N ALA A 60 3.76 -9.23 -7.25
CA ALA A 60 2.67 -9.88 -6.51
C ALA A 60 1.38 -10.02 -7.35
N LYS A 61 1.07 -9.03 -8.19
CA LYS A 61 -0.12 -9.05 -9.07
C LYS A 61 0.12 -9.73 -10.41
N GLY A 62 1.37 -10.04 -10.77
CA GLY A 62 1.73 -10.48 -12.11
C GLY A 62 1.40 -9.44 -13.19
N ARG A 63 1.41 -8.15 -12.83
CA ARG A 63 1.11 -7.06 -13.77
C ARG A 63 2.35 -6.71 -14.58
N PRO A 64 2.22 -6.53 -15.90
CA PRO A 64 3.22 -5.86 -16.71
C PRO A 64 3.63 -4.51 -16.09
N ALA A 65 4.93 -4.21 -16.09
CA ALA A 65 5.50 -3.03 -15.44
C ALA A 65 5.15 -1.70 -16.14
N ASP A 66 4.64 -1.76 -17.36
CA ASP A 66 4.15 -0.65 -18.17
C ASP A 66 2.72 -0.22 -17.81
N ASN A 67 2.00 -1.00 -16.99
CA ASN A 67 0.66 -0.65 -16.51
C ASN A 67 0.73 0.26 -15.28
N PRO A 68 0.39 1.55 -15.38
CA PRO A 68 0.56 2.49 -14.28
C PRO A 68 -0.25 2.10 -13.04
N LEU A 69 0.29 2.47 -11.87
CA LEU A 69 -0.37 2.32 -10.58
C LEU A 69 -0.95 3.66 -10.13
N ILE A 70 -2.04 3.61 -9.36
CA ILE A 70 -2.69 4.79 -8.80
C ILE A 70 -2.04 5.11 -7.44
N VAL A 71 -1.59 6.35 -7.26
CA VAL A 71 -1.11 6.86 -5.97
C VAL A 71 -2.29 7.36 -5.14
N HIS A 72 -2.43 6.86 -3.92
CA HIS A 72 -3.41 7.35 -2.96
C HIS A 72 -2.77 8.37 -2.02
N ILE A 73 -3.41 9.52 -1.82
CA ILE A 73 -2.97 10.59 -0.92
C ILE A 73 -4.00 10.85 0.18
N SER A 74 -3.55 11.26 1.36
CA SER A 74 -4.45 11.59 2.49
C SER A 74 -4.76 13.07 2.60
N SER A 75 -4.01 13.93 1.90
CA SER A 75 -4.24 15.38 1.88
C SER A 75 -3.63 16.01 0.61
N CYS A 76 -4.16 17.18 0.20
CA CYS A 76 -3.65 17.91 -0.97
C CYS A 76 -2.17 18.30 -0.85
N LYS A 77 -1.64 18.46 0.37
CA LYS A 77 -0.21 18.75 0.62
C LYS A 77 0.72 17.67 0.07
N MET A 78 0.21 16.46 -0.14
CA MET A 78 1.02 15.37 -0.70
C MET A 78 1.16 15.45 -2.23
N LEU A 79 0.38 16.29 -2.92
CA LEU A 79 0.49 16.44 -4.38
C LEU A 79 1.91 16.83 -4.78
N ASP A 80 2.50 17.78 -4.06
CA ASP A 80 3.87 18.27 -4.26
C ASP A 80 4.94 17.16 -4.18
N LEU A 81 4.62 16.01 -3.58
CA LEU A 81 5.54 14.86 -3.46
C LEU A 81 5.42 13.86 -4.60
N VAL A 82 4.32 13.88 -5.36
CA VAL A 82 3.95 12.79 -6.29
C VAL A 82 3.55 13.27 -7.68
N THR A 83 3.51 14.58 -7.91
CA THR A 83 3.27 15.18 -9.23
C THR A 83 4.47 16.03 -9.63
N GLU A 84 4.84 15.98 -10.90
CA GLU A 84 5.75 16.97 -11.51
C GLU A 84 4.91 18.18 -11.94
N CYS A 85 5.36 19.40 -11.62
CA CYS A 85 4.75 20.64 -12.06
C CYS A 85 5.12 20.98 -13.51
#